data_AF-A0A0B1TH08-F1
#
_entry.id   AF-A0A0B1TH08-F1
#
_cell.length_a   1.000
_cell.length_b   1.000
_cell.length_c   1.000
_cell.angle_alpha   90.00
_cell.angle_beta   90.00
_cell.angle_gamma   90.00
#
_symmetry.space_group_name_H-M   'P 1'
#
loop_
_entity.id
_entity.type
_entity.pdbx_description
1 polymer ?
#
loop_
_entity_poly.entity_id
_entity_poly.type
_entity_poly.pdbx_seq_one_letter_code
_entity_poly.pdbx_strand_id
1 'polypeptide(L)' 'MSWSSKRNEVDKECLSSLLLSWIQERIPENDPIRVKSLTHFMEIQSLGKGRFGEQEIFEHFG' A
#
# COMPACT_ATOMS: atom_id res chain seq x y z
N MET A 1 0.21 43.68 -9.09
CA MET A 1 1.00 42.67 -8.33
C MET A 1 0.71 41.30 -8.92
N SER A 2 1.65 40.74 -9.67
CA SER A 2 1.53 39.43 -10.31
C SER A 2 2.05 38.37 -9.34
N TRP A 3 1.19 37.44 -8.90
CA TRP A 3 1.62 36.26 -8.16
C TRP A 3 2.30 35.29 -9.14
N SER A 4 3.63 35.38 -9.26
CA SER A 4 4.38 34.34 -9.96
C SER A 4 4.41 33.09 -9.08
N SER A 5 3.59 32.08 -9.39
CA SER A 5 3.72 30.74 -8.82
C SER A 5 5.01 30.09 -9.32
N LYS A 6 6.16 30.50 -8.75
CA LYS A 6 7.36 29.68 -8.76
C LYS A 6 7.06 28.47 -7.87
N ARG A 7 6.49 27.43 -8.47
CA ARG A 7 6.48 26.10 -7.85
C ARG A 7 7.96 25.75 -7.67
N ASN A 8 8.38 25.65 -6.41
CA ASN A 8 9.70 25.18 -6.05
C ASN A 8 10.02 23.93 -6.88
N GLU A 9 11.09 24.00 -7.68
CA GLU A 9 11.81 22.82 -8.15
C GLU A 9 12.43 22.15 -6.92
N VAL A 10 11.59 21.57 -6.08
CA VAL A 10 12.05 20.61 -5.09
C VAL A 10 12.31 19.35 -5.89
N ASP A 11 13.58 18.98 -5.98
CA ASP A 11 14.02 17.68 -6.46
C ASP A 11 13.02 16.62 -6.05
N LYS A 12 12.42 15.98 -7.06
CA LYS A 12 11.48 14.87 -6.87
C LYS A 12 12.26 13.65 -6.39
N GLU A 13 12.92 13.71 -5.24
CA GLU A 13 12.94 12.52 -4.40
C GLU A 13 11.46 12.18 -4.23
N CYS A 14 11.07 11.12 -4.94
CA CYS A 14 9.68 10.77 -5.08
C CYS A 14 9.16 10.58 -3.66
N LEU A 15 8.25 11.40 -3.16
CA LEU A 15 7.75 11.28 -1.77
C LEU A 15 7.31 9.84 -1.44
N SER A 16 6.98 9.06 -2.47
CA SER A 16 6.79 7.62 -2.40
C SER A 16 8.02 6.82 -1.90
N SER A 17 9.25 7.12 -2.31
CA SER A 17 10.45 6.38 -1.90
C SER A 17 10.80 6.62 -0.42
N LEU A 18 10.70 7.86 0.06
CA LEU A 18 10.91 8.19 1.48
C LEU A 18 9.82 7.57 2.38
N LEU A 19 8.58 7.55 1.91
CA LEU A 19 7.49 6.89 2.63
C LEU A 19 7.69 5.37 2.65
N LEU A 20 8.08 4.77 1.52
CA LEU A 20 8.33 3.33 1.43
C LEU A 20 9.49 2.90 2.34
N SER A 21 10.59 3.66 2.39
CA SER A 21 11.69 3.36 3.31
C SER A 21 11.25 3.47 4.77
N TRP A 22 10.49 4.52 5.12
CA TRP A 22 9.94 4.70 6.47
C TRP A 22 9.03 3.55 6.91
N ILE A 23 8.18 3.04 6.00
CA ILE A 23 7.33 1.87 6.24
C ILE A 23 8.20 0.62 6.44
N GLN A 24 9.22 0.43 5.60
CA GLN A 24 10.09 -0.73 5.66
C GLN A 24 10.88 -0.82 6.96
N GLU A 25 11.37 0.30 7.48
CA GLU A 25 12.09 0.37 8.75
C GLU A 25 11.22 0.03 9.97
N ARG A 26 9.92 0.34 9.91
CA ARG A 26 9.01 0.21 11.06
C ARG A 26 8.21 -1.08 11.10
N ILE A 27 8.02 -1.72 9.95
CA ILE A 27 7.27 -2.97 9.84
C ILE A 27 8.28 -4.09 9.61
N PRO A 28 8.62 -4.91 10.65
CA PRO A 28 9.51 -6.05 10.49
C PRO A 28 9.05 -7.00 9.38
N GLU A 29 9.97 -7.74 8.76
CA GLU A 29 9.61 -8.69 7.69
C GLU A 29 8.66 -9.80 8.15
N ASN A 30 8.64 -10.11 9.45
CA ASN A 30 7.77 -11.11 10.05
C ASN A 30 6.50 -10.52 10.67
N ASP A 31 6.25 -9.22 10.49
CA ASP A 31 5.03 -8.58 10.96
C ASP A 31 3.81 -9.16 10.21
N PRO A 32 2.73 -9.57 10.92
CA PRO A 32 1.53 -10.14 10.30
C PRO A 32 0.83 -9.19 9.32
N ILE A 33 1.10 -7.88 9.36
CA ILE A 33 0.60 -6.94 8.35
C ILE A 33 1.22 -7.18 6.97
N ARG A 34 2.38 -7.85 6.89
CA ARG A 34 3.05 -8.19 5.62
C ARG A 34 2.57 -9.54 5.12
N VAL A 35 1.73 -9.52 4.10
CA VAL A 35 1.40 -10.71 3.32
C VAL A 35 2.59 -11.04 2.41
N LYS A 36 3.35 -12.09 2.73
CA LYS A 36 4.56 -12.48 1.97
C LYS A 36 4.26 -13.04 0.58
N SER A 37 3.14 -13.74 0.43
CA SER A 37 2.67 -14.28 -0.84
C SER A 37 1.18 -14.53 -0.80
N LEU A 38 0.50 -14.29 -1.91
CA LEU A 38 -0.91 -14.65 -2.11
C LEU A 38 -1.08 -16.08 -2.65
N THR A 39 0.01 -16.78 -3.00
CA THR A 39 -0.05 -18.12 -3.62
C THR A 39 -0.68 -19.20 -2.73
N HIS A 40 -0.68 -18.99 -1.42
CA HIS A 40 -1.26 -19.93 -0.45
C HIS A 40 -2.67 -19.51 -0.01
N PHE A 41 -3.24 -18.48 -0.63
CA PHE A 41 -4.58 -18.00 -0.33
C PHE A 41 -5.50 -18.33 -1.50
N MET A 42 -6.64 -18.97 -1.22
CA MET A 42 -7.73 -19.12 -2.19
C MET A 42 -8.89 -18.27 -1.71
N GLU A 43 -9.46 -17.47 -2.61
CA GLU A 43 -10.73 -16.80 -2.35
C GLU A 43 -11.81 -17.87 -2.20
N ILE A 44 -12.58 -17.80 -1.11
CA ILE A 44 -13.69 -18.73 -0.86
C ILE A 44 -15.05 -18.05 -0.96
N GLN A 45 -15.12 -16.74 -0.77
CA GLN A 45 -16.39 -16.01 -0.78
C GLN A 45 -16.20 -14.49 -0.96
N SER A 46 -16.91 -13.89 -1.93
CA SER A 46 -17.11 -12.44 -1.97
C SER A 46 -18.23 -12.03 -0.99
N LEU A 47 -17.93 -11.04 -0.14
CA LEU A 47 -18.86 -10.46 0.83
C LEU A 47 -19.58 -9.23 0.30
N GLY A 48 -19.03 -8.58 -0.72
CA GLY A 48 -19.66 -7.46 -1.39
C GLY A 48 -18.69 -6.37 -1.77
N LYS A 49 -19.19 -5.46 -2.61
CA LYS A 49 -18.42 -4.40 -3.24
C LYS A 49 -18.84 -3.02 -2.76
N GLY A 50 -17.85 -2.23 -2.36
CA GLY A 50 -17.99 -0.84 -1.96
C GLY A 50 -17.38 0.13 -2.96
N ARG A 51 -17.41 1.42 -2.61
CA ARG A 51 -16.88 2.52 -3.46
C ARG A 51 -15.37 2.44 -3.70
N PHE A 52 -14.63 1.82 -2.79
CA PHE A 52 -13.16 1.84 -2.77
C PHE A 52 -12.53 0.44 -2.87
N GLY A 53 -13.33 -0.60 -3.09
CA GLY A 53 -12.84 -1.96 -3.16
C GLY A 53 -13.93 -2.99 -2.97
N GLU A 54 -13.52 -4.25 -3.03
CA GLU A 54 -14.34 -5.42 -2.79
C GLU A 54 -13.82 -6.15 -1.56
N GLN A 55 -14.72 -6.74 -0.79
CA GLN A 55 -14.38 -7.51 0.39
C GLN A 55 -14.57 -8.99 0.09
N GLU A 56 -13.50 -9.75 0.31
CA GLU A 56 -13.41 -11.18 0.00
C GLU A 56 -12.86 -11.93 1.22
N ILE A 57 -13.38 -13.13 1.46
CA ILE A 57 -12.83 -14.07 2.44
C ILE A 57 -11.86 -14.99 1.70
N PHE A 58 -10.68 -15.16 2.28
CA PHE A 58 -9.66 -16.07 1.82
C PHE A 58 -9.39 -17.15 2.86
N GLU A 59 -9.11 -18.36 2.40
CA GLU A 59 -8.57 -19.45 3.22
C GLU A 59 -7.09 -19.66 2.89
N HIS A 60 -6.26 -19.82 3.91
CA HIS A 60 -4.84 -20.12 3.75
C HIS A 60 -4.63 -21.63 3.75
N PHE A 61 -4.13 -22.19 2.64
CA PHE A 61 -3.81 -23.61 2.53
C PHE A 61 -2.30 -23.80 2.70
N GLY A 62 -1.93 -24.60 3.71
CA GLY A 62 -0.56 -24.99 4.00
C GLY A 62 -0.30 -26.45 3.64
#